data_AF-A0A5S4T768-F1
#
_entry.id   AF-A0A5S4T768-F1
#
_cell.length_a   1.000
_cell.length_b   1.000
_cell.length_c   1.000
_cell.angle_alpha   90.00
_cell.angle_beta   90.00
_cell.angle_gamma   90.00
#
_symmetry.space_group_name_H-M   'P 1'
#
loop_
_entity.id
_entity.type
_entity.pdbx_description
1 polymer ?
#
loop_
_entity_poly.entity_id
_entity_poly.type
_entity_poly.pdbx_seq_one_letter_code
_entity_poly.pdbx_strand_id
1 'polypeptide(L)'
;YIENQRGLDRSYLNDWGQTTVQCLLNAQGLLDHVEILASGGVRHPLDMIKCLVLGARAVGLSRTVLELVEKYPVERVIDIVNGWKEDLKLIMCALDCRTIQDLRQVDYLLYGRLYQANH
;
A
#
# COMPACT_ATOMS: atom_id res chain seq x y z
N TYR A 1 1.83 -19.20 -3.25
CA TYR A 1 0.61 -19.65 -2.52
C TYR A 1 -0.49 -20.11 -3.47
N ILE A 2 -1.15 -19.23 -4.25
CA ILE A 2 -2.32 -19.60 -5.08
C ILE A 2 -2.03 -20.73 -6.07
N GLU A 3 -0.98 -20.59 -6.90
CA GLU A 3 -0.66 -21.62 -7.90
C GLU A 3 -0.11 -22.91 -7.28
N ASN A 4 0.59 -22.80 -6.13
CA ASN A 4 1.02 -23.98 -5.38
C ASN A 4 -0.16 -24.76 -4.76
N GLN A 5 -1.28 -24.09 -4.45
CA GLN A 5 -2.51 -24.76 -4.03
C GLN A 5 -3.25 -25.45 -5.19
N ARG A 6 -2.98 -25.04 -6.44
CA ARG A 6 -3.59 -25.62 -7.66
C ARG A 6 -2.75 -26.76 -8.26
N GLY A 7 -1.45 -26.81 -7.97
CA GLY A 7 -0.48 -27.70 -8.61
C GLY A 7 0.32 -28.57 -7.65
N LEU A 8 1.56 -28.92 -8.06
CA LEU A 8 2.50 -29.66 -7.23
C LEU A 8 3.04 -28.78 -6.09
N ASP A 9 3.29 -29.37 -4.92
CA ASP A 9 3.79 -28.63 -3.74
C ASP A 9 5.20 -28.07 -3.99
N ARG A 10 5.25 -26.77 -4.28
CA ARG A 10 6.47 -25.95 -4.34
C ARG A 10 6.39 -24.85 -3.29
N SER A 11 5.96 -25.19 -2.08
CA SER A 11 5.76 -24.26 -0.96
C SER A 11 7.00 -23.42 -0.63
N TYR A 12 8.21 -23.90 -0.91
CA TYR A 12 9.46 -23.14 -0.77
C TYR A 12 9.53 -21.86 -1.63
N LEU A 13 8.64 -21.68 -2.61
CA LEU A 13 8.51 -20.47 -3.42
C LEU A 13 7.38 -19.53 -2.96
N ASN A 14 6.69 -19.83 -1.85
CA ASN A 14 5.52 -19.05 -1.43
C ASN A 14 5.85 -17.59 -1.07
N ASP A 15 7.05 -17.34 -0.57
CA ASP A 15 7.54 -16.01 -0.17
C ASP A 15 8.39 -15.35 -1.26
N TRP A 16 8.34 -15.86 -2.50
CA TRP A 16 9.08 -15.30 -3.62
C TRP A 16 8.62 -13.89 -3.97
N GLY A 17 9.59 -13.00 -4.23
CA GLY A 17 9.39 -11.60 -4.60
C GLY A 17 9.81 -10.62 -3.50
N GLN A 18 9.60 -9.34 -3.75
CA GLN A 18 9.86 -8.26 -2.79
C GLN A 18 8.54 -7.73 -2.21
N THR A 19 8.62 -7.17 -1.00
CA THR A 19 7.46 -6.53 -0.36
C THR A 19 7.14 -5.21 -1.05
N THR A 20 5.88 -4.78 -1.01
CA THR A 20 5.41 -3.53 -1.63
C THR A 20 6.26 -2.33 -1.22
N VAL A 21 6.57 -2.20 0.07
CA VAL A 21 7.38 -1.09 0.59
C VAL A 21 8.82 -1.18 0.10
N GLN A 22 9.41 -2.38 0.05
CA GLN A 22 10.78 -2.53 -0.49
C GLN A 22 10.84 -2.19 -1.98
N CYS A 23 9.83 -2.58 -2.78
CA CYS A 23 9.75 -2.20 -4.19
C CYS A 23 9.65 -0.68 -4.38
N LEU A 24 8.84 0.00 -3.56
CA LEU A 24 8.71 1.46 -3.60
C LEU A 24 10.02 2.17 -3.24
N LEU A 25 10.74 1.66 -2.24
CA LEU A 25 12.06 2.18 -1.86
C LEU A 25 13.10 1.95 -2.98
N ASN A 26 13.10 0.77 -3.60
CA ASN A 26 14.01 0.48 -4.72
C ASN A 26 13.73 1.34 -5.96
N ALA A 27 12.48 1.82 -6.12
CA ALA A 27 12.07 2.58 -7.29
C ALA A 27 12.16 4.12 -7.11
N GLN A 28 12.71 4.61 -5.99
CA GLN A 28 12.83 6.06 -5.73
C GLN A 28 13.52 6.82 -6.87
N GLY A 29 14.61 6.26 -7.42
CA GLY A 29 15.35 6.88 -8.53
C GLY A 29 14.60 6.96 -9.86
N LEU A 30 13.39 6.40 -9.95
CA LEU A 30 12.56 6.42 -11.16
C LEU A 30 11.34 7.35 -11.04
N LEU A 31 11.09 7.93 -9.87
CA LEU A 31 9.86 8.68 -9.57
C LEU A 31 9.66 9.93 -10.45
N ASP A 32 10.74 10.50 -10.99
CA ASP A 32 10.70 11.66 -11.89
C ASP A 32 10.56 11.26 -13.37
N HIS A 33 10.66 9.96 -13.68
CA HIS A 33 10.66 9.44 -15.04
C HIS A 33 9.42 8.59 -15.35
N VAL A 34 8.82 7.98 -14.32
CA VAL A 34 7.68 7.06 -14.47
C VAL A 34 6.69 7.26 -13.32
N GLU A 35 5.40 7.23 -13.63
CA GLU A 35 4.37 7.19 -12.60
C GLU A 35 4.31 5.80 -11.96
N ILE A 36 4.53 5.74 -10.64
CA ILE A 36 4.50 4.49 -9.88
C ILE A 36 3.15 4.32 -9.19
N LEU A 37 2.50 3.18 -9.40
CA LEU A 37 1.29 2.77 -8.68
C LEU A 37 1.66 1.68 -7.68
N ALA A 38 1.22 1.83 -6.42
CA ALA A 38 1.45 0.84 -5.38
C ALA A 38 0.26 -0.09 -5.24
N SER A 39 0.47 -1.37 -4.97
CA SER A 39 -0.59 -2.32 -4.61
C SER A 39 -0.01 -3.53 -3.87
N GLY A 40 -0.88 -4.42 -3.41
CA GLY A 40 -0.48 -5.63 -2.67
C GLY A 40 -0.29 -5.36 -1.19
N GLY A 41 -1.04 -6.08 -0.34
CA GLY A 41 -0.92 -5.98 1.12
C GLY A 41 -1.44 -4.68 1.75
N VAL A 42 -2.14 -3.82 1.01
CA VAL A 42 -2.72 -2.56 1.52
C VAL A 42 -4.04 -2.84 2.22
N ARG A 43 -4.13 -2.57 3.53
CA ARG A 43 -5.27 -3.02 4.36
C ARG A 43 -6.22 -1.91 4.79
N HIS A 44 -5.71 -0.69 4.94
CA HIS A 44 -6.43 0.44 5.51
C HIS A 44 -5.80 1.78 5.06
N PRO A 45 -6.45 2.94 5.29
CA PRO A 45 -5.98 4.25 4.84
C PRO A 45 -4.53 4.59 5.20
N LEU A 46 -4.05 4.22 6.38
CA LEU A 46 -2.64 4.45 6.77
C LEU A 46 -1.63 3.72 5.86
N ASP A 47 -1.96 2.53 5.33
CA ASP A 47 -1.08 1.84 4.39
C ASP A 47 -1.05 2.57 3.04
N MET A 48 -2.16 3.19 2.64
CA MET A 48 -2.23 4.04 1.44
C MET A 48 -1.35 5.28 1.61
N ILE A 49 -1.47 5.98 2.75
CA ILE A 49 -0.63 7.14 3.06
C ILE A 49 0.85 6.78 3.01
N LYS A 50 1.27 5.65 3.59
CA LYS A 50 2.66 5.18 3.50
C LYS A 50 3.13 5.01 2.06
N CYS A 51 2.30 4.45 1.19
CA CYS A 51 2.66 4.31 -0.23
C CYS A 51 2.80 5.67 -0.93
N LEU A 52 1.92 6.62 -0.62
CA LEU A 52 1.93 7.97 -1.18
C LEU A 52 3.15 8.78 -0.68
N VAL A 53 3.50 8.66 0.60
CA VAL A 53 4.73 9.21 1.19
C VAL A 53 5.96 8.67 0.47
N LEU A 54 5.98 7.37 0.15
CA LEU A 54 7.03 6.73 -0.64
C LEU A 54 6.95 7.02 -2.15
N GLY A 55 6.16 8.00 -2.58
CA GLY A 55 6.18 8.52 -3.95
C GLY A 55 5.17 7.90 -4.91
N ALA A 56 4.36 6.93 -4.48
CA ALA A 56 3.31 6.38 -5.34
C ALA A 56 2.28 7.44 -5.75
N ARG A 57 1.80 7.36 -7.00
CA ARG A 57 0.78 8.26 -7.55
C ARG A 57 -0.63 7.87 -7.14
N ALA A 58 -0.89 6.58 -7.01
CA ALA A 58 -2.13 6.02 -6.46
C ALA A 58 -1.87 4.63 -5.85
N VAL A 59 -2.86 4.14 -5.11
CA VAL A 59 -2.77 2.88 -4.37
C VAL A 59 -3.95 1.97 -4.73
N GLY A 60 -3.64 0.78 -5.28
CA GLY A 60 -4.59 -0.24 -5.67
C GLY A 60 -4.91 -1.22 -4.53
N LEU A 61 -6.19 -1.59 -4.43
CA LEU A 61 -6.71 -2.53 -3.44
C LEU A 61 -7.32 -3.73 -4.15
N SER A 62 -6.98 -4.94 -3.72
CA SER A 62 -7.55 -6.19 -4.26
C SER A 62 -8.15 -7.03 -3.14
N ARG A 63 -7.35 -7.84 -2.44
CA ARG A 63 -7.80 -8.73 -1.36
C ARG A 63 -8.68 -8.01 -0.34
N THR A 64 -8.29 -6.82 0.09
CA THR A 64 -9.05 -6.03 1.08
C THR A 64 -10.46 -5.68 0.60
N VAL A 65 -10.63 -5.30 -0.67
CA VAL A 65 -11.97 -5.01 -1.22
C VAL A 65 -12.78 -6.28 -1.39
N LEU A 66 -12.14 -7.38 -1.82
CA LEU A 66 -12.78 -8.70 -1.91
C LEU A 66 -13.30 -9.16 -0.54
N GLU A 67 -12.47 -9.09 0.50
CA GLU A 67 -12.85 -9.46 1.87
C GLU A 67 -13.98 -8.57 2.41
N LEU A 68 -14.02 -7.29 2.03
CA LEU A 68 -15.11 -6.39 2.41
C LEU A 68 -16.45 -6.81 1.79
N VAL A 69 -16.47 -7.12 0.49
CA VAL A 69 -17.71 -7.53 -0.20
C VAL A 69 -18.17 -8.94 0.15
N GLU A 70 -17.24 -9.83 0.56
CA GLU A 70 -17.60 -11.15 1.10
C GLU A 70 -18.23 -11.04 2.50
N LYS A 71 -17.82 -10.04 3.28
CA LYS A 71 -18.25 -9.88 4.67
C LYS A 71 -19.48 -8.99 4.85
N TYR A 72 -19.69 -8.03 3.95
CA TYR A 72 -20.68 -6.97 4.14
C TYR A 72 -21.54 -6.76 2.89
N PRO A 73 -22.80 -6.30 3.05
CA PRO A 73 -23.61 -5.86 1.93
C PRO A 73 -22.96 -4.64 1.25
N VAL A 74 -23.21 -4.49 -0.06
CA VAL A 74 -22.55 -3.49 -0.92
C VAL A 74 -22.72 -2.07 -0.39
N GLU A 75 -23.88 -1.75 0.17
CA GLU A 75 -24.18 -0.43 0.77
C GLU A 75 -23.21 -0.11 1.91
N ARG A 76 -22.95 -1.10 2.78
CA ARG A 76 -21.98 -0.94 3.87
C ARG A 76 -20.54 -0.82 3.32
N VAL A 77 -20.21 -1.53 2.24
CA VAL A 77 -18.88 -1.40 1.61
C VAL A 77 -18.67 0.00 1.03
N ILE A 78 -19.71 0.57 0.41
CA ILE A 78 -19.69 1.96 -0.06
C ILE A 78 -19.42 2.91 1.11
N ASP A 79 -20.12 2.74 2.24
CA ASP A 79 -19.93 3.56 3.43
C ASP A 79 -18.50 3.44 3.98
N ILE A 80 -17.95 2.23 4.05
CA ILE A 80 -16.56 2.00 4.49
C ILE A 80 -15.57 2.71 3.57
N VAL A 81 -15.71 2.58 2.25
CA VAL A 81 -14.80 3.21 1.29
C VAL A 81 -14.94 4.73 1.30
N ASN A 82 -16.14 5.26 1.52
CA ASN A 82 -16.32 6.70 1.74
C ASN A 82 -15.69 7.15 3.06
N GLY A 83 -15.81 6.37 4.13
CA GLY A 83 -15.11 6.62 5.40
C GLY A 83 -13.59 6.69 5.22
N TRP A 84 -13.02 5.82 4.39
CA TRP A 84 -11.58 5.88 4.07
C TRP A 84 -11.16 7.19 3.41
N LYS A 85 -12.02 7.87 2.65
CA LYS A 85 -11.70 9.21 2.12
C LYS A 85 -11.53 10.22 3.25
N GLU A 86 -12.35 10.13 4.29
CA GLU A 86 -12.25 11.00 5.46
C GLU A 86 -11.04 10.64 6.32
N ASP A 87 -10.75 9.35 6.51
CA ASP A 87 -9.55 8.89 7.22
C ASP A 87 -8.26 9.37 6.52
N LEU A 88 -8.22 9.34 5.18
CA LEU A 88 -7.09 9.88 4.42
C LEU A 88 -6.91 11.37 4.70
N LYS A 89 -7.98 12.18 4.66
CA LYS A 89 -7.92 13.61 4.99
C LYS A 89 -7.49 13.84 6.43
N LEU A 90 -7.98 13.03 7.37
CA LEU A 90 -7.61 13.11 8.79
C LEU A 90 -6.12 12.88 8.98
N ILE A 91 -5.57 11.81 8.39
CA ILE A 91 -4.14 11.49 8.49
C ILE A 91 -3.31 12.58 7.80
N MET A 92 -3.72 13.05 6.62
CA MET A 92 -3.04 14.14 5.92
C MET A 92 -3.04 15.43 6.75
N CYS A 93 -4.15 15.77 7.40
CA CYS A 93 -4.23 16.90 8.33
C CYS A 93 -3.26 16.75 9.51
N ALA A 94 -3.17 15.55 10.11
CA ALA A 94 -2.23 15.27 11.19
C ALA A 94 -0.75 15.34 10.77
N LEU A 95 -0.47 15.16 9.47
CA LEU A 95 0.84 15.27 8.86
C LEU A 95 1.11 16.66 8.24
N ASP A 96 0.22 17.63 8.46
CA ASP A 96 0.28 18.98 7.88
C ASP A 96 0.38 18.98 6.33
N CYS A 97 -0.29 18.03 5.68
CA CYS A 97 -0.30 17.86 4.24
C CYS A 97 -1.66 18.28 3.67
N ARG A 98 -1.68 19.26 2.77
CA ARG A 98 -2.92 19.73 2.11
C ARG A 98 -3.21 18.96 0.83
N THR A 99 -2.16 18.50 0.15
CA THR A 99 -2.22 17.79 -1.13
C THR A 99 -1.50 16.45 -1.05
N ILE A 100 -1.80 15.56 -2.00
CA ILE A 100 -1.11 14.25 -2.09
C ILE A 100 0.38 14.44 -2.40
N GLN A 101 0.74 15.52 -3.10
CA GLN A 101 2.12 15.86 -3.41
C GLN A 101 2.91 16.22 -2.15
N ASP A 102 2.29 16.88 -1.17
CA ASP A 102 2.92 17.27 0.09
C ASP A 102 3.40 16.03 0.88
N LEU A 103 2.69 14.90 0.76
CA LEU A 103 3.05 13.65 1.44
C LEU A 103 4.47 13.16 1.11
N ARG A 104 5.01 13.50 -0.07
CA ARG A 104 6.39 13.12 -0.44
C ARG A 104 7.47 13.79 0.43
N GLN A 105 7.11 14.86 1.15
CA GLN A 105 8.01 15.58 2.04
C GLN A 105 7.89 15.12 3.50
N VAL A 106 7.00 14.17 3.80
CA VAL A 106 6.80 13.67 5.15
C VAL A 106 8.00 12.81 5.56
N ASP A 107 8.64 13.18 6.67
CA ASP A 107 9.70 12.38 7.26
C ASP A 107 9.17 11.03 7.74
N TYR A 108 9.98 9.98 7.56
CA TYR A 108 9.66 8.64 8.02
C TYR A 108 10.91 7.90 8.51
N LEU A 109 10.68 6.94 9.40
CA LEU A 109 11.71 6.03 9.90
C LEU A 109 11.42 4.60 9.44
N LEU A 110 12.46 3.91 8.98
CA LEU A 110 12.41 2.50 8.64
C LEU A 110 12.92 1.65 9.80
N TYR A 111 12.33 0.47 9.97
CA TYR A 111 12.70 -0.48 11.02
C TYR A 111 12.83 -1.90 10.48
N GLY A 112 13.51 -2.77 11.24
CA GLY A 112 13.62 -4.20 10.95
C GLY A 112 14.23 -4.49 9.58
N ARG A 113 13.64 -5.43 8.84
CA ARG A 113 14.13 -5.87 7.52
C ARG A 113 14.18 -4.73 6.49
N LEU A 114 13.26 -3.76 6.57
CA LEU A 114 13.27 -2.62 5.66
C LEU A 114 14.47 -1.72 5.91
N TYR A 115 14.79 -1.44 7.18
CA TYR A 115 15.98 -0.65 7.50
C TYR A 115 17.26 -1.34 7.00
N GLN A 116 17.39 -2.64 7.29
CA GLN A 116 18.54 -3.48 6.93
C GLN A 116 18.77 -3.62 5.41
N ALA A 117 17.73 -3.52 4.60
CA ALA A 117 17.84 -3.68 3.15
C ALA A 117 18.17 -2.37 2.41
N ASN A 118 18.12 -1.23 3.09
CA ASN A 118 18.32 0.10 2.50
C ASN A 118 19.50 0.87 3.12
N HIS A 119 20.31 0.19 3.93
CA HIS A 119 21.59 0.64 4.50
C HIS A 119 22.64 -0.43 4.25
#